data_AF-A0A380G311-F1
#
_entry.id   AF-A0A380G311-F1
#
_cell.length_a   1.000
_cell.length_b   1.000
_cell.length_c   1.000
_cell.angle_alpha   90.00
_cell.angle_beta   90.00
_cell.angle_gamma   90.00
#
_symmetry.space_group_name_H-M   'P 1'
#
loop_
_entity.id
_entity.type
_entity.pdbx_description
1 polymer ?
#
loop_
_entity_poly.entity_id
_entity_poly.type
_entity_poly.pdbx_seq_one_letter_code
_entity_poly.pdbx_strand_id
1 'polypeptide(L)' 'MGPLKQSLILMTQNGRYFQDEVELHASGKIVKTIVQTTSDPLEACKYDNRKGADEKALEYGFTLIALNTYLEEV' A
#
# COMPACT_ATOMS: atom_id res chain seq x y z
N MET A 1 17.03 15.53 15.12
CA MET A 1 16.08 14.39 15.08
C MET A 1 14.89 14.93 14.34
N GLY A 2 14.87 14.74 13.01
CA GLY A 2 13.80 15.26 12.16
C GLY A 2 12.45 14.66 12.53
N PRO A 3 11.34 15.31 12.17
CA PRO A 3 10.01 14.81 12.49
C PRO A 3 9.78 13.42 11.91
N LEU A 4 9.32 12.50 12.75
CA LEU A 4 8.96 11.14 12.36
C LEU A 4 7.59 11.18 11.69
N LYS A 5 7.54 10.84 10.40
CA LYS A 5 6.28 10.67 9.69
C LYS A 5 5.93 9.18 9.67
N GLN A 6 4.89 8.82 10.40
CA GLN A 6 4.32 7.48 10.39
C GLN A 6 3.21 7.40 9.35
N SER A 7 3.29 6.43 8.45
CA SER A 7 2.24 6.10 7.49
C SER A 7 1.87 4.63 7.63
N LEU A 8 0.62 4.27 7.34
CA LEU A 8 0.19 2.88 7.34
C LEU A 8 0.29 2.34 5.92
N ILE A 9 0.91 1.17 5.75
CA ILE A 9 1.04 0.50 4.44
C ILE A 9 0.66 -0.98 4.59
N LEU A 10 0.41 -1.67 3.48
CA LEU A 10 0.05 -3.09 3.48
C LEU A 10 1.17 -3.93 2.89
N MET A 11 1.50 -5.03 3.55
CA MET A 11 2.48 -6.02 3.11
C MET A 11 1.80 -7.35 2.77
N THR A 12 2.10 -7.86 1.59
CA THR A 12 1.69 -9.20 1.15
C THR A 12 2.50 -10.29 1.87
N GLN A 13 2.00 -11.52 1.91
CA GLN A 13 2.70 -12.66 2.51
C GLN A 13 4.08 -12.93 1.89
N ASN A 14 4.31 -12.48 0.65
CA ASN A 14 5.58 -12.63 -0.07
C ASN A 14 6.57 -11.49 0.19
N GLY A 15 6.29 -10.59 1.14
CA GLY A 15 7.17 -9.48 1.50
C GLY A 15 7.13 -8.29 0.54
N ARG A 16 6.23 -8.28 -0.45
CA ARG A 16 5.97 -7.12 -1.32
C ARG A 16 4.90 -6.23 -0.69
N TYR A 17 4.89 -4.95 -1.03
CA TYR A 17 3.95 -3.96 -0.51
C TYR A 17 2.84 -3.67 -1.52
N PHE A 18 1.62 -3.47 -1.04
CA PHE A 18 0.51 -3.01 -1.86
C PHE A 18 0.80 -1.62 -2.41
N GLN A 19 0.69 -1.45 -3.72
CA GLN A 19 0.92 -0.18 -4.39
C GLN A 19 -0.40 0.44 -4.85
N ASP A 20 -1.19 -0.30 -5.62
CA ASP A 20 -2.44 0.21 -6.20
C ASP A 20 -3.33 -0.94 -6.74
N GLU A 21 -4.52 -0.60 -7.21
CA GLU A 21 -5.44 -1.49 -7.93
C GLU A 21 -5.57 -1.01 -9.37
N VAL A 22 -5.08 -1.81 -10.32
CA VAL A 22 -5.15 -1.44 -11.73
C VAL A 22 -6.23 -2.23 -12.45
N GLU A 23 -7.05 -1.50 -13.21
CA GLU A 23 -8.12 -2.06 -14.03
C GLU A 23 -7.56 -2.46 -15.40
N LEU A 24 -7.74 -3.73 -15.76
CA LEU A 24 -7.44 -4.25 -17.09
C LEU A 24 -8.64 -4.05 -17.98
N HIS A 25 -8.45 -3.28 -19.05
CA HIS A 25 -9.48 -3.03 -20.06
C HIS A 25 -9.26 -3.90 -21.30
N ALA A 26 -10.32 -4.54 -21.79
CA ALA A 26 -10.34 -5.16 -23.12
C ALA A 26 -11.57 -4.67 -23.89
N SER A 27 -11.36 -4.25 -25.14
CA SER A 27 -12.42 -3.67 -25.98
C SER A 27 -13.23 -2.57 -25.28
N GLY A 28 -12.55 -1.71 -24.51
CA GLY A 28 -13.17 -0.58 -23.80
C GLY A 28 -14.00 -0.94 -22.56
N LYS A 29 -14.01 -2.20 -22.11
CA LYS A 29 -14.69 -2.63 -20.88
C LYS A 29 -13.68 -3.11 -19.85
N ILE A 30 -13.95 -2.83 -18.57
CA ILE A 30 -13.18 -3.39 -17.44
C ILE A 30 -13.41 -4.90 -17.43
N VAL A 31 -12.32 -5.66 -17.57
CA VAL A 31 -12.36 -7.12 -17.57
C VAL A 31 -11.92 -7.67 -16.22
N LYS A 32 -10.95 -7.02 -15.57
CA LYS A 32 -10.41 -7.48 -14.30
C LYS A 32 -9.70 -6.36 -13.55
N THR A 33 -9.88 -6.28 -12.24
CA THR A 33 -9.01 -5.49 -11.36
C THR A 33 -7.90 -6.40 -10.84
N ILE A 34 -6.66 -5.98 -10.97
CA ILE A 34 -5.50 -6.69 -10.44
C ILE A 34 -4.78 -5.82 -9.41
N VAL A 35 -4.23 -6.49 -8.40
CA VAL A 35 -3.47 -5.81 -7.35
C VAL A 35 -2.03 -5.62 -7.82
N GLN A 36 -1.58 -4.37 -7.82
CA GLN A 36 -0.19 -4.01 -8.08
C GLN A 36 0.60 -3.99 -6.77
N THR A 37 1.80 -4.58 -6.81
CA THR A 37 2.69 -4.63 -5.64
C THR A 37 4.10 -4.19 -5.97
N THR A 38 4.71 -3.43 -5.06
CA THR A 38 6.10 -2.94 -5.16
C THR A 38 6.99 -3.64 -4.13
N SER A 39 8.30 -3.66 -4.40
CA SER A 39 9.30 -4.08 -3.42
C SER A 39 9.79 -2.91 -2.56
N ASP A 40 9.48 -1.68 -2.94
CA ASP A 40 9.87 -0.48 -2.22
C ASP A 40 8.73 0.02 -1.30
N PRO A 41 8.93 0.09 0.02
CA PRO A 41 7.89 0.53 0.95
C PRO A 41 7.54 2.02 0.83
N LEU A 42 8.41 2.86 0.25
CA LEU A 42 8.14 4.28 0.05
C LEU A 42 7.17 4.53 -1.12
N GLU A 43 7.18 3.63 -2.10
CA GLU A 43 6.22 3.57 -3.23
C GLU A 43 4.90 2.87 -2.88
N ALA A 44 4.79 2.26 -1.70
CA ALA A 44 3.55 1.61 -1.27
C ALA A 44 2.40 2.61 -1.07
N CYS A 45 1.17 2.12 -1.21
CA CYS A 45 -0.03 2.87 -0.87
C CYS A 45 -0.03 3.23 0.62
N LYS A 46 -0.13 4.52 0.92
CA LYS A 46 -0.13 5.05 2.28
C LYS A 46 -1.56 5.38 2.69
N TYR A 47 -1.97 4.83 3.82
CA TYR A 47 -3.27 5.09 4.41
C TYR A 47 -3.13 6.09 5.54
N ASP A 48 -3.97 7.13 5.51
CA ASP A 48 -4.09 8.12 6.58
C ASP A 48 -4.89 7.60 7.78
N ASN A 49 -5.75 6.58 7.57
CA ASN A 49 -6.61 6.01 8.60
C ASN A 49 -6.42 4.50 8.71
N ARG A 50 -6.26 4.03 9.96
CA ARG A 50 -6.16 2.61 10.28
C ARG A 50 -7.37 1.82 9.82
N LYS A 51 -8.58 2.36 9.93
CA LYS A 51 -9.80 1.64 9.56
C LYS A 51 -9.79 1.23 8.08
N GLY A 52 -9.53 2.19 7.18
CA GLY A 52 -9.48 1.90 5.74
C GLY A 52 -8.33 0.96 5.36
N ALA A 53 -7.19 1.08 6.06
CA ALA A 53 -6.07 0.17 5.88
C ALA A 53 -6.42 -1.26 6.32
N ASP A 54 -7.10 -1.41 7.45
CA ASP A 54 -7.52 -2.71 8.02
C ASP A 54 -8.57 -3.39 7.14
N GLU A 55 -9.57 -2.64 6.66
CA GLU A 55 -10.58 -3.14 5.71
C GLU A 55 -9.92 -3.69 4.43
N LYS A 56 -8.94 -2.96 3.88
CA LYS A 56 -8.22 -3.38 2.68
C LYS A 56 -7.23 -4.52 2.94
N ALA A 57 -6.64 -4.57 4.13
CA ALA A 57 -5.81 -5.69 4.57
C ALA A 57 -6.62 -6.98 4.65
N LEU A 58 -7.83 -6.92 5.22
CA LEU A 58 -8.75 -8.05 5.31
C LEU A 58 -9.24 -8.50 3.93
N GLU A 59 -9.56 -7.56 3.04
CA GLU A 59 -10.04 -7.86 1.68
C GLU A 59 -9.06 -8.74 0.89
N TYR A 60 -7.75 -8.45 0.97
CA TYR A 60 -6.72 -9.18 0.23
C TYR A 60 -5.92 -10.19 1.07
N GLY A 61 -6.17 -10.30 2.37
CA GLY A 61 -5.37 -11.11 3.29
C GLY A 61 -3.93 -10.58 3.46
N PHE A 62 -3.75 -9.26 3.40
CA PHE A 62 -2.46 -8.59 3.62
C PHE A 62 -2.24 -8.27 5.10
N THR A 63 -0.99 -7.98 5.44
CA THR A 63 -0.59 -7.55 6.78
C THR A 63 -0.47 -6.04 6.83
N LEU A 64 -1.18 -5.41 7.76
CA LEU A 64 -1.04 -3.97 8.03
C LEU A 64 0.25 -3.69 8.79
N ILE A 65 1.06 -2.75 8.31
CA ILE A 65 2.32 -2.33 8.94
C ILE A 65 2.44 -0.80 9.03
N ALA A 66 3.17 -0.32 10.03
CA ALA A 66 3.49 1.09 10.18
C ALA A 66 4.86 1.38 9.56
N LEU A 67 4.88 2.24 8.54
CA LEU A 67 6.08 2.78 7.92
C LEU A 67 6.49 4.07 8.63
N ASN A 68 7.59 3.99 9.37
CA ASN A 68 8.20 5.16 10.00
C ASN A 68 9.28 5.71 9.08
N THR A 69 9.08 6.95 8.61
CA THR A 69 10.08 7.67 7.81
C THR A 69 10.66 8.81 8.62
N TYR A 70 11.99 8.92 8.60
CA TYR A 70 12.70 10.06 9.14
C TYR A 70 12.84 11.08 8.01
N LEU A 71 12.38 12.30 8.22
CA LEU A 71 12.77 13.41 7.36
C LEU A 71 14.26 13.68 7.65
N GLU A 72 15.14 13.33 6.72
CA GLU A 72 16.50 13.84 6.74
C GLU A 72 16.41 15.36 6.58
N GLU A 73 16.87 16.11 7.59
CA GLU A 73 17.05 17.55 7.52
C GLU A 73 18.12 17.82 6.45
N VAL A 74 17.73 18.40 5.31
CA VAL A 74 18.64 18.91 4.27
C VAL A 74 19.30 20.22 4.69
#